data_AF-A0A0B4EGK9-F1
#
_entry.id   AF-A0A0B4EGK9-F1
#
_cell.length_a   1.000
_cell.length_b   1.000
_cell.length_c   1.000
_cell.angle_alpha   90.00
_cell.angle_beta   90.00
_cell.angle_gamma   90.00
#
_symmetry.space_group_name_H-M   'P 1'
#
loop_
_entity.id
_entity.type
_entity.pdbx_description
1 polymer ?
#
loop_
_entity_poly.entity_id
_entity_poly.type
_entity_poly.pdbx_seq_one_letter_code
_entity_poly.pdbx_strand_id
1 'polypeptide(L)'
;MILKSLSTGCLAVALALPAGASPSVPQGSYTIAMSDSVTAKAVKVLTSGNGTCRQLPSAYQIDCYRQFYRRAAAELSRYPDYKDGRKALKMVESTLNAALKQYRDRSAAPLRSGGQTFKAIKPEGLSPAAEAFRRARADAVTILLRSQGPIKVHYERIAAVVDSAKVIIRSGLMTLRRFI
;
A
#
# COMPACT_ATOMS: atom_id res chain seq x y z
N MET A 1 50.66 71.05 20.50
CA MET A 1 50.57 70.89 21.98
C MET A 1 50.09 69.46 22.24
N ILE A 2 50.98 68.47 22.30
CA ILE A 2 51.63 67.91 23.51
C ILE A 2 50.65 67.62 24.67
N LEU A 3 50.42 66.33 24.97
CA LEU A 3 50.73 65.63 26.25
C LEU A 3 50.32 64.14 26.11
N LYS A 4 51.25 63.17 26.14
CA LYS A 4 51.71 62.34 27.30
C LYS A 4 50.57 61.53 27.94
N SER A 5 50.50 60.19 27.79
CA SER A 5 51.27 59.09 28.45
C SER A 5 50.67 58.62 29.79
N LEU A 6 51.01 57.36 30.17
CA LEU A 6 50.65 56.50 31.33
C LEU A 6 49.43 55.58 31.12
N SER A 7 49.58 54.26 30.92
CA SER A 7 50.10 53.20 31.82
C SER A 7 49.26 53.03 33.08
N THR A 8 48.59 51.88 33.23
CA THR A 8 48.68 50.92 34.37
C THR A 8 47.59 49.85 34.18
N GLY A 9 47.99 48.58 34.19
CA GLY A 9 47.12 47.43 33.95
C GLY A 9 46.21 47.07 35.11
N CYS A 10 45.17 46.28 34.83
CA CYS A 10 44.52 45.44 35.84
C CYS A 10 43.86 44.23 35.16
N LEU A 11 44.22 43.06 35.70
CA LEU A 11 43.78 41.69 35.43
C LEU A 11 42.47 41.48 34.65
N ALA A 12 42.57 40.83 33.49
CA ALA A 12 41.44 40.12 32.88
C ALA A 12 41.38 38.70 33.48
N VAL A 13 40.37 38.46 34.32
CA VAL A 13 39.99 37.12 34.79
C VAL A 13 39.33 36.39 33.62
N ALA A 14 40.04 35.41 33.05
CA ALA A 14 39.48 34.52 32.03
C ALA A 14 38.61 33.45 32.71
N LEU A 15 37.28 33.66 32.69
CA LEU A 15 36.31 32.61 32.98
C LEU A 15 36.35 31.61 31.82
N ALA A 16 36.96 30.45 32.04
CA ALA A 16 36.87 29.31 31.13
C ALA A 16 35.42 28.79 31.12
N LEU A 17 34.68 29.05 30.04
CA LEU A 17 33.42 28.35 29.78
C LEU A 17 33.74 26.88 29.42
N PRO A 18 33.09 25.89 30.05
CA PRO A 18 33.13 24.54 29.52
C PRO A 18 32.45 24.54 28.14
N ALA A 19 33.19 24.11 27.12
CA ALA A 19 32.66 23.88 25.79
C ALA A 19 31.43 22.97 25.90
N GLY A 20 30.26 23.51 25.58
CA GLY A 20 29.03 22.75 25.47
C GLY A 20 29.21 21.68 24.40
N ALA A 21 29.36 20.43 24.82
CA ALA A 21 29.20 19.28 23.97
C ALA A 21 27.77 19.34 23.40
N SER A 22 27.65 19.78 22.15
CA SER A 22 26.39 19.65 21.42
C SER A 22 26.05 18.17 21.39
N PRO A 23 24.84 17.74 21.83
CA PRO A 23 24.44 16.36 21.64
C PRO A 23 24.40 16.12 20.13
N SER A 24 25.39 15.37 19.64
CA SER A 24 25.37 14.80 18.30
C SER A 24 24.15 13.89 18.24
N VAL A 25 23.05 14.41 17.68
CA VAL A 25 21.91 13.59 17.28
C VAL A 25 22.49 12.46 16.46
N PRO A 26 22.32 11.19 16.85
CA PRO A 26 22.72 10.09 16.01
C PRO A 26 21.92 10.24 14.72
N GLN A 27 22.57 10.69 13.66
CA GLN A 27 22.07 10.55 12.31
C GLN A 27 22.13 9.05 12.04
N GLY A 28 21.10 8.35 12.53
CA GLY A 28 20.86 6.97 12.15
C GLY A 28 20.84 6.97 10.64
N SER A 29 21.86 6.36 10.05
CA SER A 29 21.85 5.99 8.65
C SER A 29 20.66 5.06 8.48
N TYR A 30 19.50 5.62 8.12
CA TYR A 30 18.45 4.84 7.53
C TYR A 30 18.99 4.42 6.17
N THR A 31 19.80 3.35 6.13
CA THR A 31 19.88 2.51 4.95
C THR A 31 18.50 1.90 4.82
N ILE A 32 17.57 2.64 4.23
CA ILE A 32 16.29 2.07 3.87
C ILE A 32 16.60 1.15 2.70
N ALA A 33 16.83 -0.10 3.06
CA ALA A 33 17.19 -1.15 2.13
C ALA A 33 15.88 -1.69 1.58
N MET A 34 15.46 -1.09 0.46
CA MET A 34 14.50 -1.73 -0.43
C MET A 34 14.93 -3.18 -0.61
N SER A 35 14.04 -4.11 -0.23
CA SER A 35 14.41 -5.52 -0.14
C SER A 35 13.61 -6.35 -1.14
N ASP A 36 14.33 -7.21 -1.86
CA ASP A 36 13.71 -8.24 -2.70
C ASP A 36 12.75 -9.13 -1.93
N SER A 37 13.06 -9.43 -0.66
CA SER A 37 12.20 -10.25 0.19
C SER A 37 10.84 -9.59 0.45
N VAL A 38 10.82 -8.27 0.64
CA VAL A 38 9.58 -7.49 0.88
C VAL A 38 8.76 -7.43 -0.39
N THR A 39 9.40 -7.13 -1.53
CA THR A 39 8.74 -7.15 -2.84
C THR A 39 8.16 -8.51 -3.14
N ALA A 40 8.93 -9.58 -2.95
CA ALA A 40 8.51 -10.95 -3.22
C ALA A 40 7.31 -11.37 -2.37
N LYS A 41 7.25 -10.96 -1.10
CA LYS A 41 6.07 -11.21 -0.24
C LYS A 41 4.82 -10.54 -0.78
N ALA A 42 4.89 -9.25 -1.12
CA ALA A 42 3.76 -8.51 -1.68
C ALA A 42 3.30 -9.12 -3.02
N VAL A 43 4.25 -9.41 -3.92
CA VAL A 43 4.01 -10.10 -5.19
C VAL A 43 3.34 -11.46 -4.98
N LYS A 44 3.87 -12.29 -4.06
CA LYS A 44 3.30 -13.61 -3.75
C LYS A 44 1.86 -13.49 -3.27
N VAL A 45 1.57 -12.57 -2.36
CA VAL A 45 0.19 -12.34 -1.87
C VAL A 45 -0.73 -11.97 -3.04
N LEU A 46 -0.34 -11.03 -3.90
CA LEU A 46 -1.17 -10.61 -5.03
C LEU A 46 -1.37 -11.73 -6.05
N THR A 47 -0.31 -12.47 -6.41
CA THR A 47 -0.37 -13.60 -7.34
C THR A 47 -1.28 -14.72 -6.80
N SER A 48 -1.12 -15.09 -5.53
CA SER A 48 -2.02 -16.05 -4.89
C SER A 48 -3.46 -15.55 -4.90
N GLY A 49 -3.68 -14.26 -4.64
CA GLY A 49 -5.00 -13.64 -4.73
C GLY A 49 -5.62 -13.73 -6.11
N ASN A 50 -4.83 -13.48 -7.16
CA ASN A 50 -5.30 -13.59 -8.54
C ASN A 50 -5.75 -15.02 -8.88
N GLY A 51 -5.01 -16.05 -8.44
CA GLY A 51 -5.39 -17.45 -8.63
C GLY A 51 -6.62 -17.84 -7.82
N THR A 52 -6.57 -17.64 -6.50
CA THR A 52 -7.63 -18.06 -5.57
C THR A 52 -8.95 -17.34 -5.86
N CYS A 53 -8.93 -16.02 -6.05
CA CYS A 53 -10.18 -15.27 -6.20
C CYS A 53 -10.92 -15.59 -7.51
N ARG A 54 -10.20 -15.93 -8.59
CA ARG A 54 -10.84 -16.32 -9.86
C ARG A 54 -11.63 -17.61 -9.78
N GLN A 55 -11.27 -18.50 -8.85
CA GLN A 55 -11.95 -19.77 -8.64
C GLN A 55 -13.24 -19.61 -7.82
N LEU A 56 -13.44 -18.47 -7.15
CA LEU A 56 -14.64 -18.21 -6.38
C LEU A 56 -15.80 -17.78 -7.29
N PRO A 57 -17.07 -18.04 -6.89
CA PRO A 57 -18.22 -17.49 -7.59
C PRO A 57 -18.14 -15.97 -7.65
N SER A 58 -18.57 -15.37 -8.78
CA SER A 58 -18.43 -13.93 -9.08
C SER A 58 -18.89 -13.02 -7.94
N ALA A 59 -19.97 -13.40 -7.24
CA ALA A 59 -20.51 -12.66 -6.10
C ALA A 59 -19.50 -12.45 -4.95
N TYR A 60 -18.55 -13.38 -4.75
CA TYR A 60 -17.56 -13.32 -3.66
C TYR A 60 -16.21 -12.74 -4.09
N GLN A 61 -15.98 -12.56 -5.39
CA GLN A 61 -14.67 -12.17 -5.91
C GLN A 61 -14.23 -10.78 -5.42
N ILE A 62 -15.15 -9.82 -5.32
CA ILE A 62 -14.85 -8.44 -4.87
C ILE A 62 -14.27 -8.43 -3.45
N ASP A 63 -14.89 -9.12 -2.50
CA ASP A 63 -14.36 -9.20 -1.13
C ASP A 63 -13.05 -10.01 -1.08
N CYS A 64 -12.93 -11.06 -1.90
CA CYS A 64 -11.69 -11.82 -2.01
C CYS A 64 -10.51 -10.93 -2.42
N TYR A 65 -10.64 -10.21 -3.54
CA TYR A 65 -9.61 -9.29 -4.01
C TYR A 65 -9.30 -8.21 -2.96
N ARG A 66 -10.33 -7.63 -2.33
CA ARG A 66 -10.15 -6.63 -1.26
C ARG A 66 -9.22 -7.15 -0.16
N GLN A 67 -9.43 -8.37 0.29
CA GLN A 67 -8.62 -8.97 1.35
C GLN A 67 -7.16 -9.23 0.92
N PHE A 68 -6.93 -9.64 -0.32
CA PHE A 68 -5.57 -9.84 -0.84
C PHE A 68 -4.82 -8.51 -1.03
N TYR A 69 -5.46 -7.47 -1.57
CA TYR A 69 -4.85 -6.13 -1.64
C TYR A 69 -4.56 -5.55 -0.25
N ARG A 70 -5.46 -5.76 0.72
CA ARG A 70 -5.22 -5.39 2.12
C ARG A 70 -3.96 -6.03 2.68
N ARG A 71 -3.78 -7.34 2.46
CA ARG A 71 -2.62 -8.09 2.94
C ARG A 71 -1.34 -7.65 2.24
N ALA A 72 -1.36 -7.49 0.92
CA ALA A 72 -0.20 -7.01 0.18
C ALA A 72 0.23 -5.61 0.65
N ALA A 73 -0.71 -4.69 0.89
CA ALA A 73 -0.40 -3.39 1.49
C ALA A 73 0.17 -3.50 2.92
N ALA A 74 -0.25 -4.51 3.69
CA ALA A 74 0.27 -4.76 5.02
C ALA A 74 1.73 -5.26 5.00
N GLU A 75 2.11 -6.09 4.02
CA GLU A 75 3.51 -6.51 3.82
C GLU A 75 4.43 -5.31 3.62
N LEU A 76 3.94 -4.28 2.91
CA LEU A 76 4.68 -3.05 2.66
C LEU A 76 4.64 -2.07 3.83
N SER A 77 3.73 -2.24 4.79
CA SER A 77 3.43 -1.22 5.80
C SER A 77 4.56 -0.88 6.76
N ARG A 78 5.49 -1.82 6.97
CA ARG A 78 6.61 -1.72 7.90
C ARG A 78 7.84 -1.03 7.30
N TYR A 79 7.83 -0.75 6.00
CA TYR A 79 8.99 -0.26 5.25
C TYR A 79 8.69 1.14 4.68
N PRO A 80 9.28 2.22 5.23
CA PRO A 80 8.99 3.59 4.84
C PRO A 80 9.17 3.87 3.33
N ASP A 81 10.17 3.25 2.73
CA ASP A 81 10.44 3.30 1.29
C ASP A 81 9.29 2.84 0.41
N TYR A 82 8.50 1.89 0.89
CA TYR A 82 7.37 1.34 0.15
C TYR A 82 6.09 2.18 0.37
N LYS A 83 6.20 3.41 0.86
CA LYS A 83 5.05 4.29 1.16
C LYS A 83 4.11 4.43 -0.04
N ASP A 84 4.65 4.67 -1.23
CA ASP A 84 3.85 4.88 -2.44
C ASP A 84 3.25 3.56 -2.95
N GLY A 85 4.01 2.46 -2.89
CA GLY A 85 3.48 1.14 -3.21
C GLY A 85 2.35 0.73 -2.26
N ARG A 86 2.52 0.97 -0.97
CA ARG A 86 1.47 0.77 0.04
C ARG A 86 0.24 1.62 -0.27
N LYS A 87 0.42 2.91 -0.58
CA LYS A 87 -0.67 3.83 -0.94
C LYS A 87 -1.44 3.33 -2.16
N ALA A 88 -0.74 2.89 -3.21
CA ALA A 88 -1.35 2.34 -4.42
C ALA A 88 -2.19 1.10 -4.12
N LEU A 89 -1.67 0.13 -3.37
CA LEU A 89 -2.42 -1.08 -3.00
C LEU A 89 -3.60 -0.78 -2.05
N LYS A 90 -3.42 0.17 -1.13
CA LYS A 90 -4.48 0.63 -0.22
C LYS A 90 -5.63 1.32 -0.94
N MET A 91 -5.33 2.06 -2.01
CA MET A 91 -6.33 2.70 -2.85
C MET A 91 -7.23 1.64 -3.50
N VAL A 92 -6.63 0.59 -4.10
CA VAL A 92 -7.40 -0.53 -4.67
C VAL A 92 -8.26 -1.23 -3.64
N GLU A 93 -7.69 -1.52 -2.46
CA GLU A 93 -8.43 -2.11 -1.33
C GLU A 93 -9.63 -1.26 -0.91
N SER A 94 -9.43 0.05 -0.83
CA SER A 94 -10.46 1.01 -0.42
C SER A 94 -11.59 1.07 -1.43
N THR A 95 -11.28 1.08 -2.74
CA THR A 95 -12.27 1.02 -3.82
C THR A 95 -13.11 -0.25 -3.74
N LEU A 96 -12.47 -1.41 -3.55
CA LEU A 96 -13.17 -2.69 -3.42
C LEU A 96 -14.02 -2.74 -2.14
N ASN A 97 -13.54 -2.16 -1.05
CA ASN A 97 -14.30 -2.07 0.20
C ASN A 97 -15.53 -1.17 0.05
N ALA A 98 -15.42 -0.07 -0.68
CA ALA A 98 -16.56 0.80 -0.99
C ALA A 98 -17.61 0.06 -1.82
N ALA A 99 -17.19 -0.64 -2.88
CA ALA A 99 -18.07 -1.47 -3.70
C ALA A 99 -18.76 -2.57 -2.87
N LEU A 100 -18.02 -3.25 -2.00
CA LEU A 100 -18.58 -4.26 -1.10
C LEU A 100 -19.60 -3.66 -0.13
N LYS A 101 -19.34 -2.47 0.44
CA LYS A 101 -20.30 -1.80 1.33
C LYS A 101 -21.58 -1.41 0.60
N GLN A 102 -21.45 -0.90 -0.61
CA GLN A 102 -22.57 -0.42 -1.42
C GLN A 102 -23.45 -1.56 -1.90
N TYR A 103 -22.86 -2.64 -2.42
CA TYR A 103 -23.58 -3.72 -3.09
C TYR A 103 -23.68 -5.00 -2.27
N ARG A 104 -23.45 -4.95 -0.95
CA ARG A 104 -23.44 -6.14 -0.10
C ARG A 104 -24.74 -6.94 -0.24
N ASP A 105 -24.60 -8.23 -0.52
CA ASP A 105 -25.68 -9.17 -0.36
C ASP A 105 -25.68 -9.66 1.09
N ARG A 106 -26.74 -9.32 1.85
CA ARG A 106 -26.90 -9.76 3.24
C ARG A 106 -27.71 -11.06 3.36
N SER A 107 -28.40 -11.46 2.30
CA SER A 107 -29.14 -12.72 2.23
C SER A 107 -28.23 -13.91 1.91
N ALA A 108 -27.13 -13.67 1.19
CA ALA A 108 -26.15 -14.70 0.90
C ALA A 108 -25.29 -15.04 2.14
N ALA A 109 -25.14 -16.34 2.40
CA ALA A 109 -24.23 -16.82 3.44
C ALA A 109 -22.76 -16.49 3.09
N PRO A 110 -21.90 -16.18 4.08
CA PRO A 110 -20.48 -16.00 3.83
C PRO A 110 -19.83 -17.29 3.31
N LEU A 111 -18.96 -17.17 2.32
CA LEU A 111 -18.21 -18.30 1.76
C LEU A 111 -16.89 -18.48 2.52
N ARG A 112 -16.61 -19.70 2.99
CA ARG A 112 -15.33 -20.05 3.60
C ARG A 112 -14.44 -20.79 2.60
N SER A 113 -13.23 -20.29 2.38
CA SER A 113 -12.23 -20.96 1.54
C SER A 113 -10.82 -20.55 1.95
N GLY A 114 -9.90 -21.51 2.02
CA GLY A 114 -8.49 -21.27 2.36
C GLY A 114 -8.27 -20.58 3.71
N GLY A 115 -9.09 -20.91 4.74
CA GLY A 115 -9.03 -20.26 6.06
C GLY A 115 -9.54 -18.81 6.09
N GLN A 116 -10.08 -18.31 4.97
CA GLN A 116 -10.66 -16.99 4.87
C GLN A 116 -12.18 -17.06 4.69
N THR A 117 -12.87 -15.98 5.07
CA THR A 117 -14.31 -15.83 4.87
C THR A 117 -14.56 -14.66 3.94
N PHE A 118 -15.39 -14.86 2.92
CA PHE A 118 -15.72 -13.90 1.89
C PHE A 118 -17.20 -13.55 1.93
N LYS A 119 -17.50 -12.26 1.72
CA LYS A 119 -18.86 -11.73 1.63
C LYS A 119 -19.28 -11.57 0.18
N ALA A 120 -20.53 -11.88 -0.11
CA ALA A 120 -21.12 -11.71 -1.42
C ALA A 120 -21.55 -10.25 -1.67
N ILE A 121 -21.53 -9.86 -2.95
CA ILE A 121 -22.25 -8.71 -3.46
C ILE A 121 -23.41 -9.16 -4.34
N LYS A 122 -24.43 -8.30 -4.44
CA LYS A 122 -25.61 -8.56 -5.24
C LYS A 122 -25.30 -8.56 -6.75
N PRO A 123 -26.07 -9.28 -7.58
CA PRO A 123 -25.84 -9.36 -9.03
C PRO A 123 -25.76 -8.00 -9.73
N GLU A 124 -26.61 -7.04 -9.35
CA GLU A 124 -26.63 -5.68 -9.93
C GLU A 124 -25.33 -4.90 -9.64
N GLY A 125 -24.62 -5.24 -8.57
CA GLY A 125 -23.35 -4.62 -8.19
C GLY A 125 -22.12 -5.20 -8.88
N LEU A 126 -22.25 -6.36 -9.54
CA LEU A 126 -21.12 -7.09 -10.11
C LEU A 126 -20.38 -6.27 -11.18
N SER A 127 -21.11 -5.73 -12.14
CA SER A 127 -20.53 -4.92 -13.24
C SER A 127 -19.88 -3.63 -12.74
N PRO A 128 -20.58 -2.75 -11.99
CA PRO A 128 -19.97 -1.50 -11.52
C PRO A 128 -18.78 -1.75 -10.57
N ALA A 129 -18.82 -2.78 -9.72
CA ALA A 129 -17.69 -3.13 -8.86
C ALA A 129 -16.48 -3.63 -9.66
N ALA A 130 -16.69 -4.43 -10.70
CA ALA A 130 -15.64 -4.89 -11.59
C ALA A 130 -14.97 -3.72 -12.32
N GLU A 131 -15.77 -2.76 -12.80
CA GLU A 131 -15.30 -1.54 -13.45
C GLU A 131 -14.46 -0.68 -12.50
N ALA A 132 -14.97 -0.41 -11.31
CA ALA A 132 -14.27 0.36 -10.30
C ALA A 132 -12.93 -0.30 -9.92
N PHE A 133 -12.92 -1.63 -9.82
CA PHE A 133 -11.68 -2.37 -9.56
C PHE A 133 -10.70 -2.25 -10.72
N ARG A 134 -11.14 -2.39 -11.97
CA ARG A 134 -10.27 -2.23 -13.15
C ARG A 134 -9.60 -0.85 -13.17
N ARG A 135 -10.38 0.22 -12.94
CA ARG A 135 -9.86 1.59 -12.88
C ARG A 135 -8.86 1.76 -11.75
N ALA A 136 -9.22 1.33 -10.53
CA ALA A 136 -8.33 1.45 -9.38
C ALA A 136 -6.99 0.71 -9.57
N ARG A 137 -6.99 -0.44 -10.26
CA ARG A 137 -5.73 -1.12 -10.62
C ARG A 137 -4.91 -0.33 -11.61
N ALA A 138 -5.52 0.21 -12.67
CA ALA A 138 -4.81 1.04 -13.65
C ALA A 138 -4.19 2.28 -12.98
N ASP A 139 -4.91 2.92 -12.06
CA ASP A 139 -4.40 4.04 -11.27
C ASP A 139 -3.25 3.60 -10.36
N ALA A 140 -3.36 2.43 -9.72
CA ALA A 140 -2.30 1.89 -8.89
C ALA A 140 -1.02 1.55 -9.68
N VAL A 141 -1.15 0.95 -10.86
CA VAL A 141 -0.04 0.71 -11.80
C VAL A 141 0.61 2.03 -12.16
N THR A 142 -0.18 3.04 -12.47
CA THR A 142 0.31 4.37 -12.82
C THR A 142 1.11 5.00 -11.66
N ILE A 143 0.64 4.90 -10.42
CA ILE A 143 1.38 5.38 -9.24
C ILE A 143 2.71 4.65 -9.09
N LEU A 144 2.70 3.32 -9.22
CA LEU A 144 3.90 2.48 -9.08
C LEU A 144 4.96 2.81 -10.13
N LEU A 145 4.55 2.92 -11.40
CA LEU A 145 5.46 3.13 -12.54
C LEU A 145 5.97 4.57 -12.66
N ARG A 146 5.35 5.52 -11.97
CA ARG A 146 5.85 6.91 -11.87
C ARG A 146 6.96 7.10 -10.84
N SER A 147 7.29 6.06 -10.06
CA SER A 147 8.40 6.14 -9.11
C SER A 147 9.75 6.33 -9.79
N GLN A 148 10.68 6.93 -9.05
CA GLN A 148 12.04 7.23 -9.50
C GLN A 148 13.07 6.64 -8.55
N GLY A 149 14.30 6.46 -9.02
CA GLY A 149 15.41 5.93 -8.23
C GLY A 149 15.35 4.41 -8.03
N PRO A 150 16.11 3.87 -7.05
CA PRO A 150 16.29 2.43 -6.87
C PRO A 150 14.99 1.63 -6.63
N ILE A 151 13.94 2.26 -6.10
CA ILE A 151 12.66 1.60 -5.79
C ILE A 151 11.90 1.15 -7.03
N LYS A 152 12.19 1.79 -8.16
CA LYS A 152 11.44 1.63 -9.40
C LYS A 152 11.36 0.16 -9.82
N VAL A 153 12.47 -0.57 -9.73
CA VAL A 153 12.53 -2.01 -10.08
C VAL A 153 11.60 -2.85 -9.20
N HIS A 154 11.48 -2.52 -7.92
CA HIS A 154 10.56 -3.20 -7.00
C HIS A 154 9.09 -2.89 -7.32
N TYR A 155 8.79 -1.64 -7.64
CA TYR A 155 7.44 -1.22 -8.00
C TYR A 155 6.99 -1.73 -9.37
N GLU A 156 7.89 -1.85 -10.35
CA GLU A 156 7.62 -2.50 -11.63
C GLU A 156 7.19 -3.95 -11.45
N ARG A 157 7.85 -4.70 -10.55
CA ARG A 157 7.47 -6.08 -10.22
C ARG A 157 6.10 -6.18 -9.57
N ILE A 158 5.76 -5.26 -8.67
CA ILE A 158 4.42 -5.19 -8.08
C ILE A 158 3.38 -4.81 -9.14
N ALA A 159 3.69 -3.82 -9.97
CA ALA A 159 2.81 -3.32 -11.03
C ALA A 159 2.46 -4.41 -12.05
N ALA A 160 3.43 -5.24 -12.45
CA ALA A 160 3.19 -6.36 -13.36
C ALA A 160 2.11 -7.32 -12.84
N VAL A 161 2.12 -7.61 -11.53
CA VAL A 161 1.10 -8.49 -10.92
C VAL A 161 -0.25 -7.79 -10.79
N VAL A 162 -0.25 -6.50 -10.42
CA VAL A 162 -1.48 -5.69 -10.36
C VAL A 162 -2.15 -5.59 -11.72
N ASP A 163 -1.39 -5.43 -12.80
CA ASP A 163 -1.92 -5.35 -14.16
C ASP A 163 -2.45 -6.71 -14.68
N SER A 164 -1.75 -7.81 -14.36
CA SER A 164 -2.14 -9.17 -14.77
C SER A 164 -3.46 -9.69 -14.17
N ALA A 165 -3.99 -9.00 -13.15
CA ALA A 165 -5.21 -9.35 -12.43
C ALA A 165 -6.48 -9.11 -13.27
N LYS A 166 -6.64 -9.80 -14.41
CA LYS A 166 -7.91 -9.77 -15.17
C LYS A 166 -9.05 -10.29 -14.30
N VAL A 167 -10.12 -9.51 -14.20
CA VAL A 167 -11.34 -9.85 -13.47
C VAL A 167 -12.38 -10.18 -14.51
N ILE A 168 -12.79 -11.45 -14.55
CA ILE A 168 -13.83 -11.93 -15.47
C ILE A 168 -15.12 -12.00 -14.67
N ILE A 169 -15.64 -10.84 -14.28
CA ILE A 169 -16.99 -10.77 -13.72
C ILE A 169 -17.93 -10.64 -14.91
N ARG A 170 -18.45 -11.78 -15.37
CA ARG A 170 -19.50 -11.80 -16.40
C ARG A 170 -20.79 -11.31 -15.75
N SER A 171 -21.21 -10.10 -16.12
CA SER A 171 -22.57 -9.62 -15.86
C SER A 171 -23.53 -10.60 -16.53
N GLY A 172 -24.50 -11.11 -15.77
CA GLY A 172 -25.18 -12.36 -16.08
C GLY A 172 -25.76 -12.49 -17.49
N LEU A 173 -25.53 -13.66 -18.08
CA LEU A 173 -26.60 -14.46 -18.69
C LEU A 173 -26.81 -15.67 -17.79
N MET A 174 -27.39 -15.46 -16.62
CA MET A 174 -28.06 -16.54 -15.89
C MET A 174 -29.54 -16.19 -15.83
N THR A 175 -30.21 -16.51 -16.93
CA THR A 175 -31.61 -16.92 -16.94
C THR A 175 -31.80 -17.91 -15.81
N LEU A 176 -32.40 -17.45 -14.71
CA LEU A 176 -33.44 -18.11 -13.95
C LEU A 176 -33.52 -19.65 -14.16
N ARG A 177 -32.52 -20.40 -13.68
CA ARG A 177 -32.71 -21.84 -13.45
C ARG A 177 -33.34 -21.98 -12.07
N ARG A 178 -34.66 -21.75 -12.07
CA ARG A 178 -35.61 -22.24 -11.07
C ARG A 178 -35.16 -23.63 -10.64
N PHE A 179 -34.81 -23.77 -9.36
CA PHE A 179 -34.76 -25.08 -8.72
C PHE A 179 -36.22 -25.55 -8.63
N ILE A 180 -36.57 -26.49 -9.51
CA ILE A 180 -37.67 -27.45 -9.31
C ILE A 180 -37.09 -28.55 -8.44
#